data_AF-A0A8J8AKN9-F1
#
_entry.id   AF-A0A8J8AKN9-F1
#
_cell.length_a   1.000
_cell.length_b   1.000
_cell.length_c   1.000
_cell.angle_alpha   90.00
_cell.angle_beta   90.00
_cell.angle_gamma   90.00
#
_symmetry.space_group_name_H-M   'P 1'
#
loop_
_entity.id
_entity.type
_entity.pdbx_description
1 polymer ?
#
loop_
_entity_poly.entity_id
_entity_poly.type
_entity_poly.pdbx_seq_one_letter_code
_entity_poly.pdbx_strand_id
1 'polypeptide(L)'
;MQSICKKIVAAFIFYLFTFHFATAQKISKLNFLSEYTVPHNLQFKGTTVGGLSGIDYDAKNNLYYIISDDRSAINAARYYTAKIFFSNNKIDSVVFVDV
;
A
#
# COMPACT_ATOMS: atom_id res chain seq x y z
N MET A 1 -30.65 42.43 -32.40
CA MET A 1 -29.51 41.92 -31.60
C MET A 1 -29.95 41.08 -30.38
N GLN A 2 -31.03 40.28 -30.46
CA GLN A 2 -31.46 39.34 -29.40
C GLN A 2 -31.55 37.88 -29.84
N SER A 3 -31.57 37.62 -31.16
CA SER A 3 -31.74 36.25 -31.70
C SER A 3 -30.43 35.45 -31.78
N ILE A 4 -29.27 36.13 -31.82
CA ILE A 4 -27.94 35.49 -31.87
C ILE A 4 -27.53 34.95 -30.49
N CYS A 5 -27.97 35.59 -29.40
CA CYS A 5 -27.59 35.20 -28.04
C CYS A 5 -28.28 33.90 -27.57
N LYS A 6 -29.45 33.54 -28.12
CA LYS A 6 -30.18 32.31 -27.75
C LYS A 6 -29.60 31.03 -28.38
N LYS A 7 -28.93 31.12 -29.53
CA LYS A 7 -28.38 29.94 -30.22
C LYS A 7 -27.08 29.43 -29.61
N ILE A 8 -26.33 30.30 -28.93
CA ILE A 8 -25.02 29.96 -28.36
C ILE A 8 -25.18 29.24 -27.01
N VAL A 9 -26.23 29.55 -26.22
CA VAL A 9 -26.48 28.90 -24.92
C VAL A 9 -26.92 27.43 -25.08
N ALA A 10 -27.66 27.10 -26.15
CA ALA A 10 -28.16 25.74 -26.36
C ALA A 10 -27.07 24.72 -26.77
N ALA A 11 -25.98 25.17 -27.42
CA ALA A 11 -24.92 24.28 -27.88
C ALA A 11 -23.91 23.90 -26.76
N PHE A 12 -23.74 24.75 -25.75
CA PHE A 12 -22.79 24.52 -24.65
C PHE A 12 -23.31 23.57 -23.57
N ILE A 13 -24.64 23.46 -23.39
CA ILE A 13 -25.24 22.56 -22.40
C ILE A 13 -25.20 21.09 -22.87
N PHE A 14 -25.08 20.84 -24.18
CA PHE A 14 -25.04 19.47 -24.73
C PHE A 14 -23.65 18.81 -24.69
N TYR A 15 -22.57 19.59 -24.54
CA TYR A 15 -21.19 19.05 -24.58
C TYR A 15 -20.64 18.63 -23.21
N LEU A 16 -21.35 18.91 -22.11
CA LEU A 16 -20.81 18.75 -20.75
C LEU A 16 -21.20 17.43 -20.04
N PHE A 17 -21.86 16.50 -20.73
CA PHE A 17 -22.34 15.25 -20.12
C PHE A 17 -21.98 14.00 -20.93
N THR A 18 -20.70 13.83 -21.28
CA THR A 18 -20.18 12.49 -21.59
C THR A 18 -19.89 11.76 -20.28
N PHE A 19 -20.89 11.03 -19.77
CA PHE A 19 -20.69 10.03 -18.71
C PHE A 19 -19.70 8.98 -19.20
N HIS A 20 -18.45 9.07 -18.74
CA HIS A 20 -17.46 8.03 -18.95
C HIS A 20 -17.77 6.89 -17.98
N PHE A 21 -18.45 5.85 -18.46
CA PHE A 21 -18.54 4.59 -17.74
C PHE A 21 -17.14 3.96 -17.69
N ALA A 22 -16.51 3.97 -16.52
CA ALA A 22 -15.27 3.24 -16.31
C ALA A 22 -15.56 1.74 -16.44
N THR A 23 -14.93 1.07 -17.39
CA THR A 23 -15.02 -0.38 -17.53
C THR A 23 -14.21 -1.04 -16.41
N ALA A 24 -14.73 -2.13 -15.85
CA ALA A 24 -14.02 -2.89 -14.83
C ALA A 24 -12.74 -3.48 -15.45
N GLN A 25 -11.57 -3.03 -14.99
CA GLN A 25 -10.29 -3.53 -15.47
C GLN A 25 -10.09 -4.98 -15.03
N LYS A 26 -10.07 -5.90 -15.99
CA LYS A 26 -9.81 -7.32 -15.74
C LYS A 26 -8.32 -7.51 -15.40
N ILE A 27 -8.01 -7.97 -14.19
CA ILE A 27 -6.66 -8.41 -13.84
C ILE A 27 -6.37 -9.69 -14.64
N SER A 28 -5.41 -9.63 -15.57
CA SER A 28 -5.06 -10.75 -16.45
C SER A 28 -4.01 -11.68 -15.83
N LYS A 29 -3.10 -11.14 -15.02
CA LYS A 29 -2.09 -11.91 -14.29
C LYS A 29 -1.51 -11.13 -13.11
N LEU A 30 -0.96 -11.86 -12.15
CA LEU A 30 -0.09 -11.33 -11.11
C LEU A 30 1.37 -11.64 -11.48
N ASN A 31 2.26 -10.66 -11.30
CA ASN A 31 3.69 -10.86 -11.46
C ASN A 31 4.33 -10.87 -10.07
N PHE A 32 4.93 -11.99 -9.68
CA PHE A 32 5.72 -12.05 -8.47
C PHE A 32 6.99 -11.19 -8.63
N LEU A 33 7.22 -10.26 -7.71
CA LEU A 33 8.37 -9.35 -7.74
C LEU A 33 9.54 -9.92 -6.94
N SER A 34 9.32 -10.19 -5.65
CA SER A 34 10.32 -10.71 -4.74
C SER A 34 9.70 -11.20 -3.43
N GLU A 35 10.46 -11.97 -2.68
CA GLU A 35 10.19 -12.39 -1.32
C GLU A 35 11.45 -12.16 -0.47
N TYR A 36 11.24 -11.94 0.82
CA TYR A 36 12.29 -11.97 1.82
C TYR A 36 11.80 -12.75 3.03
N THR A 37 12.53 -13.79 3.42
CA THR A 37 12.21 -14.60 4.59
C THR A 37 13.01 -14.11 5.79
N VAL A 38 12.32 -13.63 6.82
CA VAL A 38 12.94 -13.32 8.11
C VAL A 38 13.39 -14.62 8.78
N PRO A 39 14.60 -14.70 9.37
CA PRO A 39 15.06 -15.89 10.07
C PRO A 39 14.07 -16.37 11.13
N HIS A 40 13.88 -17.69 11.21
CA HIS A 40 13.00 -18.29 12.20
C HIS A 40 13.47 -17.96 13.63
N ASN A 41 12.52 -17.62 14.51
CA ASN A 41 12.78 -17.21 15.90
C ASN A 41 13.83 -16.10 16.04
N LEU A 42 13.88 -15.16 15.09
CA LEU A 42 14.68 -13.96 15.22
C LEU A 42 14.26 -13.20 16.49
N GLN A 43 15.19 -13.01 17.43
CA GLN A 43 14.96 -12.21 18.62
C GLN A 43 15.27 -10.74 18.34
N PHE A 44 14.37 -9.85 18.77
CA PHE A 44 14.56 -8.42 18.65
C PHE A 44 13.98 -7.72 19.88
N LYS A 45 14.80 -6.92 20.58
CA LYS A 45 14.40 -6.16 21.80
C LYS A 45 13.59 -6.98 22.83
N GLY A 46 13.95 -8.26 23.00
CA GLY A 46 13.30 -9.15 23.98
C GLY A 46 12.01 -9.83 23.48
N THR A 47 11.61 -9.61 22.24
CA THR A 47 10.48 -10.31 21.60
C THR A 47 10.96 -11.21 20.47
N THR A 48 10.17 -12.23 20.16
CA THR A 48 10.34 -13.06 18.97
C THR A 48 9.64 -12.37 17.80
N VAL A 49 10.37 -12.09 16.73
CA VAL A 49 9.77 -11.61 15.47
C VAL A 49 8.97 -12.76 14.85
N GLY A 50 7.65 -12.58 14.73
CA GLY A 50 6.74 -13.62 14.26
C GLY A 50 5.28 -13.16 14.26
N GLY A 51 4.41 -14.00 13.68
CA GLY A 51 2.98 -13.67 13.50
C GLY A 51 2.76 -12.46 12.60
N LEU A 52 3.67 -12.17 11.67
CA LEU A 52 3.57 -10.96 10.85
C LEU A 52 2.42 -11.12 9.84
N SER A 53 1.38 -10.29 9.93
CA SER A 53 0.14 -10.47 9.15
C SER A 53 -0.34 -9.21 8.42
N GLY A 54 0.19 -8.03 8.76
CA GLY A 54 -0.14 -6.76 8.11
C GLY A 54 1.07 -5.83 8.09
N ILE A 55 1.14 -5.00 7.05
CA ILE A 55 2.22 -4.04 6.84
C ILE A 55 1.68 -2.75 6.22
N ASP A 56 2.19 -1.60 6.66
CA ASP A 56 1.93 -0.30 6.04
C ASP A 56 3.23 0.53 6.00
N TYR A 57 3.28 1.52 5.11
CA TYR A 57 4.47 2.33 4.86
C TYR A 57 4.22 3.81 5.15
N ASP A 58 4.99 4.34 6.10
CA ASP A 58 5.09 5.77 6.37
C ASP A 58 6.18 6.40 5.51
N ALA A 59 5.76 7.05 4.42
CA ALA A 59 6.64 7.73 3.49
C ALA A 59 7.37 8.95 4.09
N LYS A 60 6.81 9.59 5.14
CA LYS A 60 7.42 10.77 5.75
C LYS A 60 8.66 10.39 6.55
N ASN A 61 8.60 9.28 7.27
CA ASN A 61 9.69 8.80 8.12
C ASN A 61 10.51 7.68 7.46
N ASN A 62 10.10 7.20 6.29
CA ASN A 62 10.68 6.05 5.59
C ASN A 62 10.75 4.81 6.50
N LEU A 63 9.59 4.44 7.04
CA LEU A 63 9.41 3.33 7.97
C LEU A 63 8.23 2.47 7.57
N TYR A 64 8.41 1.16 7.72
CA TYR A 64 7.33 0.19 7.63
C TYR A 64 6.83 -0.13 9.03
N TYR A 65 5.52 -0.17 9.21
CA TYR A 65 4.86 -0.68 10.40
C TYR A 65 4.34 -2.08 10.10
N ILE A 66 4.71 -3.07 10.91
CA ILE A 66 4.38 -4.48 10.68
C ILE A 66 3.72 -5.05 11.94
N ILE A 67 2.45 -5.45 11.86
CA ILE A 67 1.72 -5.96 13.03
C ILE A 67 1.94 -7.45 13.22
N SER A 68 2.05 -7.87 14.50
CA SER A 68 2.00 -9.27 14.89
C SER A 68 0.55 -9.68 15.22
N ASP A 69 0.06 -10.77 14.63
CA ASP A 69 -1.21 -11.44 14.97
C ASP A 69 -1.07 -12.51 16.06
N ASP A 70 0.13 -12.66 16.62
CA ASP A 70 0.34 -13.41 17.84
C ASP A 70 -0.62 -12.86 18.90
N ARG A 71 -1.60 -13.67 19.32
CA ARG A 71 -2.64 -13.30 20.29
C ARG A 71 -2.08 -13.23 21.73
N SER A 72 -0.86 -12.73 21.85
CA SER A 72 -0.03 -12.77 23.04
C SER A 72 0.30 -14.16 23.55
N ALA A 73 0.39 -15.16 22.66
CA ALA A 73 0.77 -16.50 23.03
C ALA A 73 2.29 -16.62 23.27
N ILE A 74 3.11 -15.87 22.52
CA ILE A 74 4.57 -15.87 22.66
C ILE A 74 5.07 -14.60 23.36
N ASN A 75 4.69 -13.41 22.89
CA ASN A 75 5.01 -12.14 23.55
C ASN A 75 3.79 -11.21 23.54
N ALA A 76 3.78 -10.16 24.35
CA ALA A 76 2.70 -9.17 24.34
C ALA A 76 2.36 -8.65 22.93
N ALA A 77 1.11 -8.19 22.76
CA ALA A 77 0.65 -7.56 21.52
C ALA A 77 1.60 -6.43 21.11
N ARG A 78 2.03 -6.45 19.86
CA ARG A 78 3.13 -5.61 19.35
C ARG A 78 3.02 -5.34 17.86
N TYR A 79 3.62 -4.26 17.44
CA TYR A 79 3.90 -3.98 16.03
C TYR A 79 5.36 -3.57 15.93
N TYR A 80 6.03 -4.03 14.89
CA TYR A 80 7.40 -3.66 14.64
C TYR A 80 7.47 -2.44 13.74
N THR A 81 8.49 -1.61 13.92
CA THR A 81 8.94 -0.72 12.85
C THR A 81 10.16 -1.30 12.16
N ALA A 82 10.25 -1.18 10.85
CA ALA A 82 11.35 -1.71 10.06
C ALA A 82 11.71 -0.79 8.89
N LYS A 83 12.95 -0.93 8.41
CA LYS A 83 13.39 -0.44 7.10
C LYS A 83 13.55 -1.61 6.15
N ILE A 84 12.97 -1.50 4.97
CA ILE A 84 13.11 -2.48 3.89
C ILE A 84 13.96 -1.84 2.80
N PHE A 85 15.08 -2.46 2.47
CA PHE A 85 15.98 -2.03 1.42
C PHE A 85 15.74 -2.83 0.15
N PHE A 86 15.83 -2.16 -0.99
CA PHE A 86 15.59 -2.75 -2.29
C PHE A 86 16.80 -2.60 -3.20
N SER A 87 17.07 -3.62 -4.01
CA SER A 87 18.10 -3.61 -5.05
C SER A 87 17.59 -4.36 -6.28
N ASN A 88 17.75 -3.78 -7.48
CA ASN A 88 17.28 -4.37 -8.75
C ASN A 88 15.82 -4.85 -8.71
N ASN A 89 14.91 -4.03 -8.16
CA ASN A 89 13.48 -4.33 -7.97
C ASN A 89 13.18 -5.55 -7.10
N LYS A 90 14.11 -5.97 -6.23
CA LYS A 90 13.93 -7.04 -5.26
C LYS A 90 14.20 -6.52 -3.85
N ILE A 91 13.58 -7.15 -2.86
CA ILE A 91 13.93 -6.94 -1.45
C ILE A 91 15.37 -7.46 -1.24
N ASP A 92 16.23 -6.59 -0.74
CA ASP A 92 17.61 -6.91 -0.39
C ASP A 92 17.70 -7.33 1.09
N SER A 93 17.18 -6.48 1.98
CA SER A 93 17.25 -6.70 3.43
C SER A 93 16.10 -6.03 4.17
N VAL A 94 15.78 -6.58 5.34
CA VAL A 94 14.79 -6.05 6.29
C VAL A 94 15.48 -5.83 7.63
N VAL A 95 15.45 -4.59 8.12
CA VAL A 95 16.09 -4.19 9.37
C VAL A 95 15.03 -3.68 10.34
N PHE A 96 14.82 -4.41 11.43
CA PHE A 96 13.93 -3.99 12.52
C PHE A 96 14.53 -2.83 13.31
N VAL A 97 13.72 -1.80 13.58
CA VAL A 97 14.11 -0.54 14.23
C VAL A 97 13.50 -0.45 15.64
N ASP A 98 12.24 -0.84 15.80
CA ASP A 98 11.54 -0.84 17.09
C ASP A 98 10.41 -1.89 17.18
N VAL A 99 9.86 -2.08 18.39
CA VAL A 99 8.76 -3.01 18.74
C VAL A 99 7.80 -2.41 19.76
#